data_AF-X0YAB6-F1
#
_entry.id   AF-X0YAB6-F1
#
_cell.length_a   1.000
_cell.length_b   1.000
_cell.length_c   1.000
_cell.angle_alpha   90.00
_cell.angle_beta   90.00
_cell.angle_gamma   90.00
#
_symmetry.space_group_name_H-M   'P 1'
#
loop_
_entity.id
_entity.type
_entity.pdbx_description
1 polymer ?
#
loop_
_entity_poly.entity_id
_entity_poly.type
_entity_poly.pdbx_seq_one_letter_code
_entity_poly.pdbx_strand_id
1 'polypeptide(L)'
;MPRDAQENLQAILKSPSYRLAELDTEFLRRDDLRPLRMELELLKPEMLLDEQGVESTIVVFGGTQIVEPAEAEKRLQTARQAYETSPKDQKAKRRLARAERIAAKSPFYNAARDFGRLVSSTCQNDEECDYVIVTGGGPGIMEAANRGAFDVDAKSIGLNITLPHEQTPNHYITPELCFLFHYFAMRKFHFLLRAKAL
;
A
#
# COMPACT_ATOMS: atom_id res chain seq x y z
N MET A 1 22.55 -55.00 -7.05
CA MET A 1 23.35 -54.17 -7.97
C MET A 1 24.00 -53.04 -7.17
N PRO A 2 25.31 -52.79 -7.28
CA PRO A 2 25.94 -51.60 -6.71
C PRO A 2 25.31 -50.34 -7.31
N ARG A 3 25.10 -49.29 -6.52
CA ARG A 3 24.68 -47.98 -7.07
C ARG A 3 25.82 -47.41 -7.91
N ASP A 4 25.51 -46.91 -9.10
CA ASP A 4 26.46 -46.17 -9.92
C ASP A 4 26.79 -44.84 -9.23
N ALA A 5 28.08 -44.62 -8.96
CA ALA A 5 28.57 -43.41 -8.28
C ALA A 5 28.30 -42.15 -9.12
N GLN A 6 28.36 -42.25 -10.45
CA GLN A 6 28.12 -41.13 -11.35
C GLN A 6 26.64 -40.73 -11.36
N GLU A 7 25.74 -41.71 -11.36
CA GLU A 7 24.30 -41.49 -11.22
C GLU A 7 23.98 -40.83 -9.86
N ASN A 8 24.63 -41.28 -8.79
CA ASN A 8 24.45 -40.70 -7.45
C ASN A 8 24.95 -39.24 -7.38
N LEU A 9 26.08 -38.91 -8.02
CA LEU A 9 26.55 -37.51 -8.10
C LEU A 9 25.53 -36.63 -8.81
N GLN A 10 24.96 -37.09 -9.93
CA GLN A 10 23.91 -36.34 -10.64
C GLN A 10 22.66 -36.15 -9.78
N ALA A 11 22.31 -37.14 -8.95
CA ALA A 11 21.21 -37.01 -7.99
C ALA A 11 21.52 -35.98 -6.89
N ILE A 12 22.76 -35.96 -6.37
CA ILE A 12 23.21 -34.97 -5.37
C ILE A 12 23.12 -33.55 -5.94
N LEU A 13 23.65 -33.32 -7.13
CA LEU A 13 23.67 -31.98 -7.76
C LEU A 13 22.27 -31.43 -8.02
N LYS A 14 21.25 -32.29 -8.16
CA LYS A 14 19.84 -31.92 -8.33
C LYS A 14 19.07 -31.82 -7.01
N SER A 15 19.64 -32.33 -5.92
CA SER A 15 18.98 -32.37 -4.61
C SER A 15 18.80 -30.95 -4.05
N PRO A 16 17.64 -30.62 -3.46
CA PRO A 16 17.46 -29.37 -2.71
C PRO A 16 18.51 -29.19 -1.60
N SER A 17 18.99 -30.28 -1.01
CA SER A 17 20.03 -30.24 0.04
C SER A 17 21.39 -29.75 -0.44
N TYR A 18 21.63 -29.70 -1.75
CA TYR A 18 22.86 -29.19 -2.36
C TYR A 18 22.68 -27.78 -2.94
N ARG A 19 21.57 -27.10 -2.59
CA ARG A 19 21.36 -25.69 -2.91
C ARG A 19 21.85 -24.82 -1.76
N LEU A 20 22.35 -23.63 -2.08
CA LEU A 20 22.70 -22.64 -1.06
C LEU A 20 21.42 -22.10 -0.41
N ALA A 21 21.36 -22.08 0.93
CA ALA A 21 20.14 -21.78 1.67
C ALA A 21 19.55 -20.39 1.35
N GLU A 22 20.39 -19.37 1.12
CA GLU A 22 19.95 -18.01 0.78
C GLU A 22 19.30 -17.90 -0.61
N LEU A 23 19.59 -18.86 -1.50
CA LEU A 23 19.02 -18.93 -2.86
C LEU A 23 17.86 -19.94 -2.94
N ASP A 24 17.63 -20.74 -1.90
CA ASP A 24 16.58 -21.76 -1.87
C ASP A 24 15.23 -21.17 -1.38
N THR A 25 14.44 -20.66 -2.31
CA THR A 25 13.13 -20.06 -2.01
C THR A 25 12.11 -21.06 -1.45
N GLU A 26 12.23 -22.36 -1.74
CA GLU A 26 11.34 -23.39 -1.20
C GLU A 26 11.64 -23.61 0.28
N PHE A 27 12.92 -23.71 0.62
CA PHE A 27 13.39 -23.75 2.00
C PHE A 27 12.95 -22.49 2.76
N LEU A 28 13.25 -21.31 2.23
CA LEU A 28 12.91 -20.01 2.85
C LEU A 28 11.41 -19.79 3.07
N ARG A 29 10.52 -20.54 2.41
CA ARG A 29 9.06 -20.47 2.58
C ARG A 29 8.50 -21.41 3.65
N ARG A 30 9.31 -22.33 4.21
CA ARG A 30 8.88 -23.24 5.27
C ARG A 30 8.34 -22.51 6.50
N ASP A 31 7.39 -23.10 7.21
CA ASP A 31 6.81 -22.49 8.41
C ASP A 31 7.85 -22.25 9.51
N ASP A 32 8.85 -23.12 9.63
CA ASP A 32 9.98 -22.99 10.56
C ASP A 32 10.73 -21.66 10.41
N LEU A 33 10.77 -21.11 9.19
CA LEU A 33 11.47 -19.86 8.85
C LEU A 33 10.55 -18.63 8.83
N ARG A 34 9.32 -18.77 9.33
CA ARG A 34 8.41 -17.63 9.51
C ARG A 34 9.04 -16.49 10.34
N PRO A 35 9.75 -16.74 11.46
CA PRO A 35 10.41 -15.66 12.21
C PRO A 35 11.39 -14.86 11.36
N LEU A 36 12.21 -15.54 10.55
CA LEU A 36 13.17 -14.89 9.66
C LEU A 36 12.47 -14.05 8.58
N ARG A 37 11.37 -14.55 8.00
CA ARG A 37 10.59 -13.77 7.02
C ARG A 37 9.92 -12.55 7.65
N MET A 38 9.46 -12.65 8.90
CA MET A 38 8.92 -11.51 9.64
C MET A 38 10.01 -10.48 9.96
N GLU A 39 11.21 -10.93 10.32
CA GLU A 39 12.38 -10.06 10.51
C GLU A 39 12.76 -9.33 9.22
N LEU A 40 12.73 -10.00 8.06
CA LEU A 40 12.93 -9.33 6.77
C LEU A 40 11.87 -8.26 6.49
N GLU A 41 10.60 -8.51 6.84
CA GLU A 41 9.53 -7.50 6.74
C GLU A 41 9.67 -6.37 7.78
N LEU A 42 10.43 -6.57 8.86
CA LEU A 42 10.80 -5.49 9.78
C LEU A 42 11.94 -4.65 9.20
N LEU A 43 13.03 -5.30 8.79
CA LEU A 43 14.27 -4.64 8.43
C LEU A 43 14.20 -3.93 7.08
N LYS A 44 13.59 -4.55 6.05
CA LYS A 44 13.60 -3.99 4.70
C LYS A 44 12.98 -2.59 4.63
N PRO A 45 11.79 -2.32 5.22
CA PRO A 45 11.25 -0.97 5.21
C PRO A 45 12.09 0.01 6.02
N GLU A 46 12.58 -0.36 7.22
CA GLU A 46 13.41 0.54 8.02
C GLU A 46 14.70 0.95 7.29
N MET A 47 15.41 -0.01 6.69
CA MET A 47 16.63 0.27 5.92
C MET A 47 16.35 1.20 4.74
N LEU A 48 15.26 0.98 4.00
CA LEU A 48 14.90 1.81 2.86
C LEU A 48 14.37 3.19 3.29
N LEU A 49 13.75 3.30 4.47
CA LEU A 49 13.38 4.60 5.06
C LEU A 49 14.62 5.39 5.45
N ASP A 50 15.62 4.73 6.06
CA ASP A 50 16.91 5.33 6.40
C ASP A 50 17.68 5.80 5.16
N GLU A 51 17.74 4.97 4.11
CA GLU A 51 18.34 5.35 2.81
C GLU A 51 17.65 6.57 2.18
N GLN A 52 16.36 6.76 2.45
CA GLN A 52 15.57 7.90 2.01
C GLN A 52 15.59 9.08 2.98
N GLY A 53 16.31 8.97 4.10
CA GLY A 53 16.43 9.99 5.13
C GLY A 53 15.14 10.25 5.92
N VAL A 54 14.17 9.33 5.91
CA VAL A 54 12.87 9.54 6.56
C VAL A 54 13.01 9.40 8.07
N GLU A 55 12.95 10.50 8.81
CA GLU A 55 13.15 10.51 10.26
C GLU A 55 11.85 10.21 11.03
N SER A 56 10.73 10.71 10.55
CA SER A 56 9.44 10.50 11.20
C SER A 56 8.25 10.52 10.25
N THR A 57 7.12 10.01 10.72
CA THR A 57 5.91 9.86 9.90
C THR A 57 4.66 10.39 10.56
N ILE A 58 3.69 10.78 9.73
CA ILE A 58 2.32 11.09 10.12
C ILE A 58 1.40 10.10 9.41
N VAL A 59 0.69 9.31 10.21
CA VAL A 59 -0.15 8.24 9.69
C VAL A 59 -1.49 8.80 9.26
N VAL A 60 -1.93 8.44 8.05
CA VAL A 60 -3.28 8.78 7.58
C VAL A 60 -4.06 7.51 7.25
N PHE A 61 -5.12 7.28 8.02
CA PHE A 61 -6.11 6.25 7.76
C PHE A 61 -7.40 6.85 7.18
N GLY A 62 -8.11 6.05 6.37
CA GLY A 62 -9.45 6.45 5.95
C GLY A 62 -10.12 5.51 4.97
N GLY A 63 -11.33 5.89 4.58
CA GLY A 63 -12.19 5.07 3.73
C GLY A 63 -11.68 4.94 2.30
N THR A 64 -11.73 3.72 1.77
CA THR A 64 -11.29 3.36 0.41
C THR A 64 -12.28 3.76 -0.70
N GLN A 65 -13.50 4.16 -0.32
CA GLN A 65 -14.60 4.45 -1.27
C GLN A 65 -14.82 5.94 -1.51
N ILE A 66 -14.10 6.80 -0.78
CA ILE A 66 -14.14 8.25 -0.97
C ILE A 66 -13.32 8.55 -2.21
N VAL A 67 -13.79 9.42 -3.09
CA VAL A 67 -13.08 9.76 -4.35
C VAL A 67 -13.08 11.27 -4.55
N GLU A 68 -12.22 11.75 -5.43
CA GLU A 68 -12.14 13.16 -5.80
C GLU A 68 -13.51 13.69 -6.24
N PRO A 69 -13.90 14.93 -5.86
CA PRO A 69 -15.22 15.48 -6.16
C PRO A 69 -15.61 15.44 -7.64
N ALA A 70 -14.68 15.69 -8.56
CA ALA A 70 -14.94 15.64 -10.00
C ALA A 70 -15.36 14.23 -10.46
N GLU A 71 -14.68 13.19 -9.96
CA GLU A 71 -15.01 11.80 -10.27
C GLU A 71 -16.29 11.35 -9.54
N ALA A 72 -16.53 11.83 -8.31
CA ALA A 72 -17.77 11.57 -7.59
C ALA A 72 -19.00 12.12 -8.32
N GLU A 73 -18.89 13.35 -8.84
CA GLU A 73 -19.94 14.01 -9.62
C GLU A 73 -20.21 13.26 -10.94
N LYS A 74 -19.15 12.88 -11.66
CA LYS A 74 -19.27 12.07 -12.89
C LYS A 74 -19.99 10.74 -12.63
N ARG A 75 -19.67 10.06 -11.53
CA ARG A 75 -20.36 8.81 -11.12
C ARG A 75 -21.82 9.06 -10.77
N LEU A 76 -22.13 10.17 -10.09
CA LEU A 76 -23.49 10.56 -9.76
C LEU A 76 -24.32 10.82 -11.01
N GLN A 77 -23.79 11.59 -11.96
CA GLN A 77 -24.45 11.88 -13.24
C GLN A 77 -24.72 10.60 -14.03
N THR A 78 -23.72 9.72 -14.15
CA THR A 78 -23.86 8.44 -14.84
C THR A 78 -24.92 7.54 -14.18
N ALA A 79 -24.95 7.50 -12.85
CA ALA A 79 -25.94 6.71 -12.12
C ALA A 79 -27.35 7.30 -12.21
N ARG A 80 -27.48 8.64 -12.25
CA ARG A 80 -28.75 9.34 -12.44
C ARG A 80 -29.34 9.08 -13.81
N GLN A 81 -28.54 9.22 -14.87
CA GLN A 81 -28.96 8.90 -16.24
C GLN A 81 -29.42 7.43 -16.37
N ALA A 82 -28.66 6.50 -15.78
CA ALA A 82 -29.05 5.08 -15.79
C ALA A 82 -30.37 4.81 -15.06
N TYR A 83 -30.67 5.56 -14.00
CA TYR A 83 -31.93 5.46 -13.28
C TYR A 83 -33.10 6.09 -14.06
N GLU A 84 -32.89 7.23 -14.71
CA GLU A 84 -33.89 7.88 -15.56
C GLU A 84 -34.31 7.00 -16.74
N THR A 85 -33.37 6.31 -17.37
CA THR A 85 -33.65 5.36 -18.48
C THR A 85 -34.38 4.11 -18.00
N SER A 86 -34.24 3.69 -16.74
CA SER A 86 -34.88 2.48 -16.22
C SER A 86 -35.31 2.62 -14.75
N PRO A 87 -36.36 3.42 -14.45
CA PRO A 87 -36.72 3.76 -13.06
C PRO A 87 -37.21 2.59 -12.21
N LYS A 88 -37.67 1.51 -12.86
CA LYS A 88 -38.12 0.27 -12.22
C LYS A 88 -36.99 -0.71 -11.93
N ASP A 89 -35.77 -0.48 -12.43
CA ASP A 89 -34.63 -1.34 -12.15
C ASP A 89 -34.07 -1.08 -10.73
N GLN A 90 -34.20 -2.09 -9.88
CA GLN A 90 -33.69 -2.05 -8.51
C GLN A 90 -32.16 -1.92 -8.46
N LYS A 91 -31.42 -2.39 -9.47
CA LYS A 91 -29.96 -2.20 -9.56
C LYS A 91 -29.60 -0.75 -9.87
N ALA A 92 -30.29 -0.10 -10.81
CA ALA A 92 -30.14 1.32 -11.08
C ALA A 92 -30.42 2.18 -9.84
N LYS A 93 -31.52 1.91 -9.11
CA LYS A 93 -31.85 2.59 -7.85
C LYS A 93 -30.75 2.45 -6.79
N ARG A 94 -30.19 1.24 -6.62
CA ARG A 94 -29.08 0.98 -5.69
C ARG A 94 -27.79 1.71 -6.09
N ARG A 95 -27.49 1.78 -7.40
CA ARG A 95 -26.32 2.50 -7.92
C ARG A 95 -26.42 4.00 -7.67
N LEU A 96 -27.59 4.60 -7.93
CA LEU A 96 -27.84 6.01 -7.66
C LEU A 96 -27.64 6.34 -6.16
N ALA A 97 -28.28 5.58 -5.27
CA ALA A 97 -28.13 5.79 -3.82
C ALA A 97 -26.68 5.62 -3.34
N ARG A 98 -25.90 4.72 -3.96
CA ARG A 98 -24.46 4.59 -3.67
C ARG A 98 -23.66 5.80 -4.15
N ALA A 99 -23.93 6.27 -5.37
CA ALA A 99 -23.24 7.42 -5.94
C ALA A 99 -23.52 8.71 -5.14
N GLU A 100 -24.76 8.92 -4.70
CA GLU A 100 -25.14 10.04 -3.82
C GLU A 100 -24.36 10.03 -2.50
N ARG A 101 -24.22 8.87 -1.87
CA ARG A 101 -23.42 8.72 -0.63
C ARG A 101 -21.93 8.98 -0.85
N ILE A 102 -21.39 8.59 -2.00
CA ILE A 102 -19.99 8.83 -2.36
C ILE A 102 -19.78 10.33 -2.61
N ALA A 103 -20.66 10.97 -3.39
CA ALA A 103 -20.63 12.40 -3.65
C ALA A 103 -20.69 13.23 -2.36
N ALA A 104 -21.58 12.86 -1.43
CA ALA A 104 -21.69 13.50 -0.11
C ALA A 104 -20.41 13.41 0.73
N LYS A 105 -19.57 12.38 0.51
CA LYS A 105 -18.30 12.18 1.23
C LYS A 105 -17.09 12.70 0.46
N SER A 106 -17.24 13.08 -0.82
CA SER A 106 -16.14 13.56 -1.65
C SER A 106 -15.40 14.80 -1.10
N PRO A 107 -16.00 15.71 -0.30
CA PRO A 107 -15.25 16.80 0.33
C PRO A 107 -14.12 16.33 1.26
N PHE A 108 -14.26 15.15 1.87
CA PHE A 108 -13.19 14.58 2.71
C PHE A 108 -11.95 14.18 1.91
N TYR A 109 -12.09 13.91 0.61
CA TYR A 109 -10.94 13.70 -0.28
C TYR A 109 -10.08 14.97 -0.33
N ASN A 110 -10.70 16.12 -0.59
CA ASN A 110 -9.98 17.40 -0.64
C ASN A 110 -9.37 17.74 0.70
N ALA A 111 -10.10 17.53 1.81
CA ALA A 111 -9.55 17.75 3.14
C ALA A 111 -8.30 16.90 3.42
N ALA A 112 -8.30 15.62 3.03
CA ALA A 112 -7.14 14.74 3.18
C ALA A 112 -5.98 15.15 2.27
N ARG A 113 -6.27 15.60 1.04
CA ARG A 113 -5.28 16.14 0.11
C ARG A 113 -4.63 17.42 0.62
N ASP A 114 -5.44 18.36 1.12
CA ASP A 114 -4.94 19.59 1.73
C ASP A 114 -4.12 19.32 2.99
N PHE A 115 -4.54 18.35 3.81
CA PHE A 115 -3.76 17.90 4.95
C PHE A 115 -2.38 17.36 4.54
N GLY A 116 -2.34 16.42 3.58
CA GLY A 116 -1.09 15.85 3.08
C GLY A 116 -0.15 16.93 2.54
N ARG A 117 -0.70 17.88 1.77
CA ARG A 117 0.04 19.03 1.24
C ARG A 117 0.61 19.92 2.34
N LEU A 118 -0.19 20.25 3.35
CA LEU A 118 0.22 21.12 4.45
C LEU A 118 1.37 20.52 5.26
N VAL A 119 1.23 19.25 5.66
CA VAL A 119 2.26 18.53 6.43
C VAL A 119 3.55 18.47 5.62
N SER A 120 3.48 17.99 4.38
CA SER A 120 4.65 17.79 3.53
C SER A 120 5.37 19.07 3.16
N SER A 121 4.65 20.17 2.89
CA SER A 121 5.27 21.46 2.53
C SER A 121 6.02 22.14 3.67
N THR A 122 5.79 21.73 4.92
CA THR A 122 6.38 22.38 6.10
C THR A 122 7.60 21.60 6.62
N CYS A 123 7.65 20.29 6.39
CA CYS A 123 8.49 19.37 7.16
C CYS A 123 9.46 18.54 6.31
N GLN A 124 9.43 18.72 4.99
CA GLN A 124 10.35 18.09 4.06
C GLN A 124 11.07 19.17 3.26
N ASN A 125 12.35 19.37 3.54
CA ASN A 125 13.25 20.29 2.86
C ASN A 125 14.61 19.58 2.61
N ASP A 126 15.61 20.30 2.10
CA ASP A 126 16.91 19.70 1.74
C ASP A 126 17.69 19.14 2.93
N GLU A 127 17.39 19.58 4.17
CA GLU A 127 18.10 19.19 5.39
C GLU A 127 17.28 18.25 6.29
N GLU A 128 15.95 18.27 6.17
CA GLU A 128 15.02 17.53 7.02
C GLU A 128 13.98 16.76 6.19
N CYS A 129 13.77 15.48 6.50
CA CYS A 129 12.68 14.69 5.93
C CYS A 129 11.83 14.09 7.06
N ASP A 130 11.14 15.00 7.75
CA ASP A 130 10.30 14.70 8.90
C ASP A 130 8.81 14.68 8.54
N TYR A 131 8.02 14.02 9.39
CA TYR A 131 6.57 13.97 9.31
C TYR A 131 6.04 13.49 7.95
N VAL A 132 6.76 12.56 7.32
CA VAL A 132 6.40 12.00 6.01
C VAL A 132 5.04 11.32 6.09
N ILE A 133 4.15 11.67 5.17
CA ILE A 133 2.81 11.08 5.08
C ILE A 133 2.94 9.58 4.83
N VAL A 134 2.42 8.76 5.73
CA VAL A 134 2.36 7.30 5.59
C VAL A 134 0.92 6.81 5.56
N THR A 135 0.60 5.99 4.56
CA THR A 135 -0.75 5.44 4.38
C THR A 135 -0.70 3.94 4.12
N GLY A 136 -1.88 3.32 4.02
CA GLY A 136 -1.99 1.93 3.57
C GLY A 136 -1.82 1.73 2.05
N GLY A 137 -1.54 2.79 1.29
CA GLY A 137 -1.29 2.77 -0.15
C GLY A 137 -2.52 2.54 -1.04
N GLY A 138 -3.71 2.49 -0.45
CA GLY A 138 -4.95 2.25 -1.18
C GLY A 138 -5.63 3.49 -1.76
N PRO A 139 -6.78 3.30 -2.42
CA PRO A 139 -7.56 4.40 -2.97
C PRO A 139 -8.24 5.22 -1.86
N GLY A 140 -8.82 6.34 -2.26
CA GLY A 140 -9.63 7.20 -1.42
C GLY A 140 -8.83 8.08 -0.48
N ILE A 141 -9.12 8.09 0.82
CA ILE A 141 -8.44 9.02 1.74
C ILE A 141 -6.93 8.82 1.78
N MET A 142 -6.48 7.55 1.70
CA MET A 142 -5.06 7.22 1.63
C MET A 142 -4.42 7.82 0.39
N GLU A 143 -5.02 7.59 -0.79
CA GLU A 143 -4.59 8.21 -2.04
C GLU A 143 -4.59 9.73 -1.97
N ALA A 144 -5.63 10.34 -1.41
CA ALA A 144 -5.74 11.79 -1.29
C ALA A 144 -4.59 12.37 -0.48
N ALA A 145 -4.24 11.75 0.65
CA ALA A 145 -3.11 12.18 1.47
C ALA A 145 -1.77 12.03 0.75
N ASN A 146 -1.52 10.89 0.08
CA ASN A 146 -0.33 10.71 -0.75
C ASN A 146 -0.27 11.75 -1.89
N ARG A 147 -1.41 12.04 -2.52
CA ARG A 147 -1.53 13.05 -3.57
C ARG A 147 -1.19 14.45 -3.07
N GLY A 148 -1.63 14.80 -1.87
CA GLY A 148 -1.30 16.09 -1.25
C GLY A 148 0.20 16.31 -1.13
N ALA A 149 0.94 15.29 -0.71
CA ALA A 149 2.40 15.31 -0.67
C ALA A 149 3.00 15.40 -2.08
N PHE A 150 2.49 14.59 -3.02
CA PHE A 150 2.92 14.58 -4.41
C PHE A 150 2.73 15.94 -5.11
N ASP A 151 1.65 16.68 -4.82
CA ASP A 151 1.38 17.99 -5.42
C ASP A 151 2.42 19.07 -5.07
N VAL A 152 3.23 18.84 -4.04
CA VAL A 152 4.32 19.71 -3.59
C VAL A 152 5.69 19.05 -3.71
N ASP A 153 5.79 18.04 -4.58
CA ASP A 153 7.02 17.29 -4.88
C ASP A 153 7.69 16.67 -3.63
N ALA A 154 6.91 16.35 -2.61
CA ALA A 154 7.38 15.76 -1.36
C ALA A 154 7.21 14.23 -1.34
N LYS A 155 7.98 13.57 -0.46
CA LYS A 155 7.91 12.12 -0.28
C LYS A 155 6.63 11.70 0.44
N SER A 156 6.11 10.53 0.07
CA SER A 156 5.04 9.86 0.81
C SER A 156 5.15 8.34 0.71
N ILE A 157 4.73 7.65 1.78
CA ILE A 157 4.94 6.21 1.98
C ILE A 157 3.63 5.46 1.77
N GLY A 158 3.73 4.30 1.11
CA GLY A 158 2.65 3.34 0.96
C GLY A 158 2.98 1.98 1.59
N LEU A 159 2.33 1.66 2.71
CA LEU A 159 2.45 0.34 3.35
C LEU A 159 1.33 -0.56 2.82
N ASN A 160 1.55 -1.25 1.70
CA ASN A 160 0.58 -2.15 1.06
C ASN A 160 0.56 -3.54 1.71
N ILE A 161 -0.49 -4.33 1.45
CA ILE A 161 -0.58 -5.71 1.93
C ILE A 161 -1.07 -6.62 0.83
N THR A 162 -0.52 -7.83 0.77
CA THR A 162 -1.05 -8.89 -0.10
C THR A 162 -2.47 -9.24 0.33
N LEU A 163 -3.42 -9.04 -0.57
CA LEU A 163 -4.83 -9.41 -0.40
C LEU A 163 -5.20 -10.50 -1.43
N PRO A 164 -6.27 -11.30 -1.19
CA PRO A 164 -6.74 -12.29 -2.17
C PRO A 164 -7.15 -11.71 -3.54
N HIS A 165 -7.44 -10.42 -3.58
CA HIS A 165 -7.68 -9.67 -4.80
C HIS A 165 -6.61 -8.59 -4.93
N GLU A 166 -6.06 -8.45 -6.13
CA GLU A 166 -4.98 -7.52 -6.40
C GLU A 166 -5.45 -6.08 -6.18
N GLN A 167 -4.78 -5.38 -5.26
CA GLN A 167 -4.93 -3.96 -5.06
C GLN A 167 -3.62 -3.32 -5.51
N THR A 168 -3.64 -2.63 -6.64
CA THR A 168 -2.51 -1.82 -7.08
C THR A 168 -2.33 -0.64 -6.10
N PRO A 169 -1.08 -0.28 -5.76
CA PRO A 169 -0.83 0.93 -4.99
C PRO A 169 -1.35 2.16 -5.73
N ASN A 170 -1.73 3.20 -4.99
CA ASN A 170 -2.11 4.46 -5.61
C ASN A 170 -0.89 5.14 -6.28
N HIS A 171 -1.15 5.94 -7.32
CA HIS A 171 -0.10 6.48 -8.21
C HIS A 171 0.74 7.62 -7.61
N TYR A 172 0.42 8.09 -6.39
CA TYR A 172 1.06 9.26 -5.78
C TYR A 172 2.10 8.90 -4.71
N ILE A 173 2.31 7.61 -4.46
CA ILE A 173 3.34 7.12 -3.54
C ILE A 173 4.71 7.29 -4.19
N THR A 174 5.71 7.68 -3.39
CA THR A 174 7.10 7.74 -3.83
C THR A 174 7.59 6.33 -4.21
N PRO A 175 8.14 6.11 -5.41
CA PRO A 175 8.47 4.76 -5.90
C PRO A 175 9.34 3.93 -4.94
N GLU A 176 10.32 4.56 -4.30
CA GLU A 176 11.27 3.94 -3.37
C GLU A 176 10.63 3.63 -1.99
N LEU A 177 9.46 4.19 -1.70
CA LEU A 177 8.74 4.12 -0.41
C LEU A 177 7.40 3.36 -0.51
N CYS A 178 7.27 2.48 -1.49
CA CYS A 178 6.12 1.60 -1.65
C CYS A 178 6.45 0.17 -1.18
N PHE A 179 6.05 -0.18 0.04
CA PHE A 179 6.36 -1.46 0.66
C PHE A 179 5.18 -2.43 0.59
N LEU A 180 5.45 -3.70 0.28
CA LEU A 180 4.45 -4.76 0.25
C LEU A 180 4.69 -5.76 1.39
N PHE A 181 3.68 -5.93 2.23
CA PHE A 181 3.72 -6.85 3.37
C PHE A 181 2.90 -8.12 3.11
N HIS A 182 3.39 -9.26 3.59
CA HIS A 182 2.61 -10.48 3.73
C HIS A 182 2.01 -10.59 5.15
N TYR A 183 2.76 -10.18 6.18
CA TYR A 183 2.32 -10.29 7.57
C TYR A 183 1.65 -9.00 8.04
N PHE A 184 0.34 -9.09 8.34
CA PHE A 184 -0.45 -7.94 8.79
C PHE A 184 0.07 -7.29 10.08
N ALA A 185 0.68 -8.08 10.97
CA ALA A 185 1.30 -7.57 12.19
C ALA A 185 2.52 -6.69 11.88
N MET A 186 3.36 -7.09 10.92
CA MET A 186 4.55 -6.31 10.52
C MET A 186 4.15 -4.97 9.93
N ARG A 187 3.16 -4.98 9.03
CA ARG A 187 2.57 -3.74 8.50
C ARG A 187 2.06 -2.80 9.60
N LYS A 188 1.39 -3.35 10.62
CA LYS A 188 0.90 -2.56 11.77
C LYS A 188 2.03 -1.97 12.60
N PHE A 189 3.12 -2.69 12.79
CA PHE A 189 4.29 -2.14 13.48
C PHE A 189 4.86 -0.94 12.75
N HIS A 190 5.02 -1.01 11.43
CA HIS A 190 5.53 0.10 10.61
C HIS A 190 4.67 1.37 10.64
N PHE A 191 3.36 1.24 10.87
CA PHE A 191 2.52 2.42 11.14
C PHE A 191 2.84 3.11 12.47
N LEU A 192 3.55 2.48 13.40
CA LEU A 192 3.79 3.00 14.75
C LEU A 192 5.26 3.33 15.02
N LEU A 193 6.20 2.63 14.38
CA LEU A 193 7.64 2.75 14.70
C LEU A 193 8.16 4.19 14.59
N ARG A 194 7.82 4.89 13.50
CA ARG A 194 8.26 6.28 13.24
C ARG A 194 7.15 7.32 13.43
N ALA A 195 5.97 6.90 13.88
CA ALA A 195 4.80 7.77 13.91
C ALA A 195 4.90 8.83 15.02
N LYS A 196 4.60 10.07 14.66
CA LYS A 196 4.47 11.19 15.61
C LYS A 196 3.01 11.61 15.82
N ALA A 197 2.14 11.27 14.87
CA ALA A 197 0.69 11.40 14.99
C ALA A 197 -0.04 10.42 14.06
N LEU A 198 -1.34 10.21 14.32
CA LEU A 198 -2.28 9.40 13.54
C LEU A 198 -3.63 10.10 13.38
#